data_AF-A0A955KMT2-F1
#
_entry.id   AF-A0A955KMT2-F1
#
_cell.length_a   1.000
_cell.length_b   1.000
_cell.length_c   1.000
_cell.angle_alpha   90.00
_cell.angle_beta   90.00
_cell.angle_gamma   90.00
#
_symmetry.space_group_name_H-M   'P 1'
#
loop_
_entity.id
_entity.type
_entity.pdbx_description
1 polymer ?
#
loop_
_entity_poly.entity_id
_entity_poly.type
_entity_poly.pdbx_seq_one_letter_code
_entity_poly.pdbx_strand_id
1 'polypeptide(L)'
;MNNIQEKILNKIQSGEVYMKPKWHFVLRTGLLLCGVVIVLLLAVYFLSFAIFFMHQNGIWLASDFGFRGVSFFVMSSPWLIISTSLAFIILLYVLVHKYSFSYKRPLVYSMLLIVVVAVIGSLLMNKTFMHQRLGNIIEGHQVPMLSPMYRGAMQERPEGVLVGTVVELLKEGFVIKSEKDEFIVVTVTEKTKLPPDIKIQSGDTLIVFGDRKGDYLTAFGVKTFDKEKLRPFKNNGKQNGQLKKVKENNPS
;
A
#
# COMPACT_ATOMS: atom_id res chain seq x y z
N MET A 1 38.47 -50.65 12.72
CA MET A 1 37.71 -49.77 11.80
C MET A 1 36.55 -50.47 11.06
N ASN A 2 36.23 -51.75 11.30
CA ASN A 2 35.27 -52.51 10.48
C ASN A 2 33.81 -52.56 11.01
N ASN A 3 33.57 -52.10 12.24
CA ASN A 3 32.29 -52.33 12.92
C ASN A 3 31.12 -51.48 12.37
N ILE A 4 31.38 -50.27 11.87
CA ILE A 4 30.34 -49.41 11.28
C ILE A 4 29.89 -49.94 9.92
N GLN A 5 30.84 -50.45 9.13
CA GLN A 5 30.57 -51.00 7.80
C GLN A 5 29.71 -52.26 7.89
N GLU A 6 30.03 -53.18 8.79
CA GLU A 6 29.21 -54.37 9.06
C GLU A 6 27.82 -54.02 9.61
N LYS A 7 27.70 -53.02 10.49
CA LYS A 7 26.40 -52.54 10.98
C LYS A 7 25.51 -52.00 9.86
N ILE A 8 26.10 -51.29 8.90
CA ILE A 8 25.37 -50.76 7.74
C ILE A 8 25.00 -51.90 6.80
N LEU A 9 25.92 -52.85 6.53
CA LEU A 9 25.65 -54.00 5.67
C LEU A 9 24.54 -54.90 6.24
N ASN A 10 24.60 -55.19 7.54
CA ASN A 10 23.57 -55.97 8.23
C ASN A 10 22.21 -55.27 8.21
N LYS A 11 22.16 -53.94 8.33
CA LYS A 11 20.91 -53.16 8.19
C LYS A 11 20.34 -53.15 6.78
N ILE A 12 21.20 -53.23 5.76
CA ILE A 12 20.78 -53.34 4.37
C ILE A 12 20.25 -54.75 4.08
N GLN A 13 20.94 -55.78 4.59
CA GLN A 13 20.54 -57.19 4.43
C GLN A 13 19.31 -57.57 5.27
N SER A 14 19.11 -56.96 6.44
CA SER A 14 17.94 -57.20 7.29
C SER A 14 16.64 -56.58 6.75
N GLY A 15 16.70 -55.85 5.63
CA GLY A 15 15.53 -55.23 5.01
C GLY A 15 14.95 -54.03 5.78
N GLU A 16 15.64 -53.54 6.82
CA GLU A 16 15.23 -52.35 7.59
C GLU A 16 15.32 -51.05 6.79
N VAL A 17 15.95 -51.07 5.60
CA VAL A 17 16.11 -49.91 4.71
C VAL A 17 15.07 -49.96 3.59
N TYR A 18 13.89 -49.41 3.87
CA TYR A 18 12.82 -49.28 2.87
C TYR A 18 13.12 -48.15 1.87
N MET A 19 13.14 -48.47 0.58
CA MET A 19 13.18 -47.45 -0.49
C MET A 19 11.89 -46.64 -0.47
N LYS A 20 11.98 -45.35 -0.11
CA LYS A 20 10.84 -44.44 -0.21
C LYS A 20 10.55 -44.10 -1.68
N PRO A 21 9.29 -44.14 -2.14
CA PRO A 21 8.94 -43.87 -3.54
C PRO A 21 9.27 -42.42 -3.93
N LYS A 22 9.83 -42.24 -5.13
CA LYS A 22 10.30 -40.93 -5.65
C LYS A 22 9.20 -39.85 -5.68
N TRP A 23 7.94 -40.25 -5.88
CA TRP A 23 6.79 -39.34 -5.89
C TRP A 23 6.62 -38.54 -4.59
N HIS A 24 6.88 -39.16 -3.43
CA HIS A 24 6.79 -38.46 -2.15
C HIS A 24 7.83 -37.32 -2.06
N PHE A 25 9.01 -37.49 -2.65
CA PHE A 25 10.04 -36.44 -2.69
C PHE A 25 9.71 -35.37 -3.72
N VAL A 26 9.26 -35.74 -4.92
CA VAL A 26 8.88 -34.79 -5.99
C VAL A 26 7.72 -33.92 -5.53
N LEU A 27 6.68 -34.52 -4.96
CA LEU A 27 5.47 -33.82 -4.54
C LEU A 27 5.76 -32.89 -3.35
N ARG A 28 6.55 -33.34 -2.38
CA ARG A 28 7.00 -32.50 -1.26
C ARG A 28 7.85 -31.32 -1.73
N THR A 29 8.74 -31.54 -2.69
CA THR A 29 9.61 -30.50 -3.24
C THR A 29 8.82 -29.50 -4.07
N GLY A 30 7.94 -29.99 -4.96
CA GLY A 30 7.09 -29.14 -5.79
C GLY A 30 6.11 -28.31 -4.97
N LEU A 31 5.46 -28.89 -3.97
CA LEU A 31 4.53 -28.18 -3.10
C LEU A 31 5.24 -27.08 -2.31
N LEU A 32 6.45 -27.35 -1.80
CA LEU A 32 7.26 -26.33 -1.12
C LEU A 32 7.73 -25.22 -2.06
N LEU A 33 8.20 -25.56 -3.27
CA LEU A 33 8.61 -24.57 -4.27
C LEU A 33 7.45 -23.65 -4.66
N CYS A 34 6.28 -24.22 -4.94
CA CYS A 34 5.05 -23.45 -5.16
C CYS A 34 4.73 -22.57 -3.96
N GLY A 35 4.83 -23.10 -2.74
CA GLY A 35 4.61 -22.33 -1.52
C GLY A 35 5.53 -21.12 -1.40
N VAL A 36 6.84 -21.28 -1.67
CA VAL A 36 7.81 -20.17 -1.67
C VAL A 36 7.43 -19.11 -2.70
N VAL A 37 7.08 -19.52 -3.93
CA VAL A 37 6.70 -18.60 -5.00
C VAL A 37 5.43 -17.83 -4.63
N ILE A 38 4.40 -18.51 -4.11
CA ILE A 38 3.15 -17.88 -3.70
C ILE A 38 3.38 -16.87 -2.57
N VAL A 39 4.12 -17.26 -1.53
CA VAL A 39 4.46 -16.37 -0.40
C VAL A 39 5.26 -15.16 -0.89
N LEU A 40 6.19 -15.35 -1.82
CA LEU A 40 6.95 -14.26 -2.42
C LEU A 40 6.03 -13.30 -3.18
N LEU A 41 5.14 -13.82 -4.04
CA LEU A 41 4.18 -12.99 -4.78
C LEU A 41 3.25 -12.22 -3.84
N LEU A 42 2.78 -12.84 -2.77
CA LEU A 42 1.97 -12.18 -1.74
C LEU A 42 2.75 -11.06 -1.04
N ALA A 43 4.01 -11.32 -0.66
CA ALA A 43 4.86 -10.29 -0.05
C ALA A 43 5.04 -9.08 -0.98
N VAL A 44 5.30 -9.32 -2.28
CA VAL A 44 5.39 -8.24 -3.29
C VAL A 44 4.08 -7.48 -3.40
N TYR A 45 2.96 -8.19 -3.45
CA TYR A 45 1.64 -7.59 -3.53
C TYR A 45 1.34 -6.68 -2.33
N PHE A 46 1.54 -7.15 -1.09
CA PHE A 46 1.30 -6.37 0.12
C PHE A 46 2.23 -5.17 0.23
N LEU A 47 3.51 -5.33 -0.12
CA LEU A 47 4.47 -4.24 -0.12
C LEU A 47 4.09 -3.16 -1.14
N SER A 48 3.68 -3.58 -2.34
CA SER A 48 3.17 -2.68 -3.38
C SER A 48 1.89 -1.96 -2.94
N PHE A 49 0.99 -2.69 -2.29
CA PHE A 49 -0.26 -2.13 -1.76
C PHE A 49 0.00 -1.11 -0.65
N ALA A 50 0.98 -1.35 0.23
CA ALA A 50 1.39 -0.39 1.26
C ALA A 50 1.89 0.92 0.64
N ILE A 51 2.77 0.84 -0.36
CA ILE A 51 3.27 2.03 -1.08
C ILE A 51 2.12 2.77 -1.76
N PHE A 52 1.23 2.04 -2.43
CA PHE A 52 0.05 2.60 -3.07
C PHE A 52 -0.85 3.36 -2.08
N PHE A 53 -1.14 2.75 -0.92
CA PHE A 53 -1.94 3.37 0.14
C PHE A 53 -1.33 4.68 0.63
N MET A 54 -0.01 4.68 0.87
CA MET A 54 0.72 5.87 1.33
C MET A 54 0.72 6.98 0.28
N HIS A 55 0.82 6.62 -1.01
CA HIS A 55 0.80 7.57 -2.11
C HIS A 55 -0.59 8.20 -2.28
N GLN A 56 -1.66 7.42 -2.17
CA GLN A 56 -3.04 7.90 -2.32
C GLN A 56 -3.46 8.84 -1.19
N ASN A 57 -3.07 8.52 0.05
CA ASN A 57 -3.46 9.33 1.21
C ASN A 57 -2.59 10.58 1.40
N GLY A 58 -1.53 10.76 0.60
CA GLY A 58 -0.65 11.92 0.70
C GLY A 58 0.12 12.01 2.02
N ILE A 59 0.06 10.97 2.85
CA ILE A 59 0.68 10.93 4.19
C ILE A 59 2.20 11.10 4.08
N TRP A 60 2.82 10.69 2.97
CA TRP A 60 4.24 10.96 2.71
C TRP A 60 4.59 12.45 2.82
N LEU A 61 3.69 13.35 2.38
CA LEU A 61 3.89 14.80 2.47
C LEU A 61 3.84 15.30 3.91
N ALA A 62 3.25 14.55 4.84
CA ALA A 62 3.21 14.91 6.26
C ALA A 62 4.62 14.90 6.88
N SER A 63 5.52 14.02 6.41
CA SER A 63 6.90 13.90 6.92
C SER A 63 7.71 15.20 6.76
N ASP A 64 7.40 16.01 5.73
CA ASP A 64 8.06 17.30 5.46
C ASP A 64 7.81 18.33 6.58
N PHE A 65 6.78 18.15 7.42
CA PHE A 65 6.42 19.10 8.47
C PHE A 65 7.17 18.88 9.81
N GLY A 66 8.20 18.05 9.84
CA GLY A 66 9.05 17.79 11.01
C GLY A 66 8.41 16.82 12.01
N PHE A 67 8.81 16.88 13.28
CA PHE A 67 8.45 15.86 14.29
C PHE A 67 6.93 15.63 14.45
N ARG A 68 6.12 16.69 14.39
CA ARG A 68 4.65 16.59 14.47
C ARG A 68 4.04 15.89 13.25
N GLY A 69 4.62 16.15 12.08
CA GLY A 69 4.26 15.48 10.82
C GLY A 69 4.68 14.00 10.78
N VAL A 70 5.86 13.66 11.33
CA VAL A 70 6.29 12.26 11.47
C VAL A 70 5.40 11.50 12.46
N SER A 71 5.04 12.10 13.59
CA SER A 71 4.10 11.48 14.55
C SER A 71 2.73 11.23 13.90
N PHE A 72 2.21 12.20 13.15
CA PHE A 72 0.98 12.04 12.39
C PHE A 72 1.09 10.93 11.33
N PHE A 73 2.21 10.90 10.59
CA PHE A 73 2.51 9.86 9.61
C PHE A 73 2.49 8.47 10.24
N VAL A 74 3.14 8.29 11.38
CA VAL A 74 3.19 7.04 12.15
C VAL A 74 1.78 6.65 12.60
N MET A 75 1.02 7.58 13.19
CA MET A 75 -0.34 7.30 13.69
C MET A 75 -1.33 6.94 12.57
N SER A 76 -1.24 7.63 11.42
CA SER A 76 -2.12 7.43 10.26
C SER A 76 -1.65 6.34 9.30
N SER A 77 -0.49 5.74 9.54
CA SER A 77 0.06 4.67 8.71
C SER A 77 -0.78 3.39 8.84
N PRO A 78 -1.02 2.64 7.75
CA PRO A 78 -1.78 1.40 7.80
C PRO A 78 -0.96 0.25 8.41
N TRP A 79 -0.82 0.25 9.74
CA TRP A 79 -0.04 -0.75 10.49
C TRP A 79 -0.42 -2.19 10.18
N LEU A 80 -1.70 -2.45 9.91
CA LEU A 80 -2.17 -3.78 9.53
C LEU A 80 -1.50 -4.30 8.26
N ILE A 81 -1.38 -3.45 7.23
CA ILE A 81 -0.76 -3.80 5.95
C ILE A 81 0.74 -4.00 6.15
N ILE A 82 1.40 -3.11 6.89
CA ILE A 82 2.83 -3.20 7.18
C ILE A 82 3.15 -4.46 7.97
N SER A 83 2.37 -4.75 9.02
CA SER A 83 2.51 -5.94 9.86
C SER A 83 2.29 -7.22 9.06
N THR A 84 1.26 -7.25 8.21
CA THR A 84 0.98 -8.41 7.35
C THR A 84 2.10 -8.62 6.33
N SER A 85 2.59 -7.56 5.69
CA SER A 85 3.74 -7.64 4.79
C SER A 85 4.98 -8.19 5.51
N LEU A 86 5.26 -7.73 6.74
CA LEU A 86 6.37 -8.21 7.55
C LEU A 86 6.21 -9.70 7.91
N ALA A 87 4.99 -10.13 8.26
CA ALA A 87 4.67 -11.52 8.54
C ALA A 87 4.94 -12.42 7.33
N PHE A 88 4.57 -11.99 6.11
CA PHE A 88 4.89 -12.74 4.89
C PHE A 88 6.40 -12.82 4.61
N ILE A 89 7.16 -11.76 4.89
CA ILE A 89 8.62 -11.78 4.77
C ILE A 89 9.25 -12.75 5.78
N ILE A 90 8.79 -12.76 7.03
CA ILE A 90 9.24 -13.71 8.06
C ILE A 90 8.86 -15.14 7.67
N LEU A 91 7.64 -15.36 7.17
CA LEU A 91 7.19 -16.67 6.70
C LEU A 91 8.07 -17.17 5.55
N LEU A 92 8.38 -16.29 4.59
CA LEU A 92 9.28 -16.58 3.47
C LEU A 92 10.68 -16.95 3.98
N TYR A 93 11.20 -16.20 4.96
CA TYR A 93 12.47 -16.50 5.60
C TYR A 93 12.49 -17.89 6.23
N VAL A 94 11.45 -18.24 7.01
CA VAL A 94 11.33 -19.57 7.64
C VAL A 94 11.24 -20.67 6.57
N LEU A 95 10.49 -20.45 5.49
CA LEU A 95 10.35 -21.42 4.39
C LEU A 95 11.69 -21.66 3.67
N VAL A 96 12.41 -20.59 3.35
CA VAL A 96 13.72 -20.66 2.69
C VAL A 96 14.76 -21.30 3.62
N HIS A 97 14.74 -20.96 4.91
CA HIS A 97 15.67 -21.52 5.90
C HIS A 97 15.44 -23.02 6.13
N LYS A 98 14.17 -23.44 6.23
CA LYS A 98 13.79 -24.86 6.36
C LYS A 98 14.15 -25.68 5.12
N TYR A 99 14.27 -25.04 3.96
CA TYR A 99 14.59 -25.73 2.71
C TYR A 99 16.06 -26.09 2.58
N SER A 100 16.97 -25.55 3.41
CA SER A 100 18.45 -25.67 3.39
C SER A 100 19.07 -26.82 2.57
N PHE A 101 18.85 -26.74 1.25
CA PHE A 101 19.63 -27.37 0.19
C PHE A 101 20.86 -26.49 -0.13
N SER A 102 21.02 -25.38 0.60
CA SER A 102 22.19 -24.51 0.58
C SER A 102 23.13 -24.90 1.71
N TYR A 103 23.82 -26.03 1.54
CA TYR A 103 24.96 -26.38 2.40
C TYR A 103 26.23 -25.60 2.01
N LYS A 104 26.20 -24.68 1.03
CA LYS A 104 27.43 -24.04 0.50
C LYS A 104 27.35 -22.58 0.05
N ARG A 105 26.20 -21.88 0.11
CA ARG A 105 26.15 -20.46 -0.27
C ARG A 105 25.73 -19.55 0.89
N PRO A 106 26.32 -18.34 1.02
CA PRO A 106 25.99 -17.44 2.12
C PRO A 106 24.53 -17.03 1.99
N LEU A 107 23.72 -17.42 2.98
CA LEU A 107 22.28 -17.20 3.05
C LEU A 107 21.87 -15.74 2.83
N VAL A 108 22.79 -14.82 3.14
CA VAL A 108 22.65 -13.37 2.95
C VAL A 108 22.40 -13.02 1.47
N TYR A 109 23.08 -13.65 0.51
CA TYR A 109 22.91 -13.31 -0.91
C TYR A 109 21.54 -13.71 -1.46
N SER A 110 21.02 -14.88 -1.06
CA SER A 110 19.66 -15.31 -1.44
C SER A 110 18.60 -14.38 -0.83
N MET A 111 18.79 -13.96 0.42
CA MET A 111 17.87 -13.04 1.09
C MET A 111 17.88 -11.66 0.41
N LEU A 112 19.07 -11.13 0.10
CA LEU A 112 19.23 -9.85 -0.56
C LEU A 112 18.62 -9.89 -1.97
N LEU A 113 18.81 -10.97 -2.72
CA LEU A 113 18.19 -11.17 -4.03
C LEU A 113 16.65 -11.15 -3.93
N ILE A 114 16.07 -11.88 -2.97
CA ILE A 114 14.61 -11.91 -2.76
C ILE A 114 14.08 -10.51 -2.44
N VAL A 115 14.74 -9.78 -1.54
CA VAL A 115 14.34 -8.42 -1.17
C VAL A 115 14.44 -7.49 -2.37
N VAL A 116 15.53 -7.55 -3.13
CA VAL A 116 15.71 -6.73 -4.34
C VAL A 116 14.65 -7.04 -5.38
N VAL A 117 14.37 -8.32 -5.66
CA VAL A 117 13.31 -8.74 -6.59
C VAL A 117 11.95 -8.28 -6.08
N ALA A 118 11.69 -8.37 -4.77
CA ALA A 118 10.43 -7.92 -4.19
C ALA A 118 10.23 -6.41 -4.28
N VAL A 119 11.29 -5.64 -4.03
CA VAL A 119 11.28 -4.18 -4.15
C VAL A 119 11.11 -3.75 -5.61
N ILE A 120 11.88 -4.33 -6.54
CA ILE A 120 11.76 -4.04 -7.97
C ILE A 120 10.37 -4.42 -8.47
N GLY A 121 9.89 -5.62 -8.12
CA GLY A 121 8.55 -6.09 -8.46
C GLY A 121 7.47 -5.14 -7.92
N SER A 122 7.60 -4.69 -6.67
CA SER A 122 6.69 -3.73 -6.06
C SER A 122 6.67 -2.38 -6.77
N LEU A 123 7.84 -1.85 -7.15
CA LEU A 123 7.98 -0.60 -7.90
C LEU A 123 7.39 -0.71 -9.30
N LEU A 124 7.63 -1.82 -10.00
CA LEU A 124 7.03 -2.09 -11.31
C LEU A 124 5.51 -2.22 -11.22
N MET A 125 5.01 -2.88 -10.17
CA MET A 125 3.58 -3.07 -9.95
C MET A 125 2.87 -1.76 -9.57
N ASN A 126 3.55 -0.89 -8.82
CA ASN A 126 3.07 0.47 -8.53
C ASN A 126 2.93 1.31 -9.82
N LYS A 127 3.86 1.16 -10.77
CA LYS A 127 3.77 1.83 -12.07
C LYS A 127 2.68 1.28 -12.99
N THR A 128 2.25 0.03 -12.83
CA THR A 128 1.31 -0.63 -13.75
C THR A 128 -0.17 -0.45 -13.39
N PHE A 129 -0.53 0.42 -12.45
CA PHE A 129 -1.91 0.77 -12.10
C PHE A 129 -2.82 -0.43 -11.74
N MET A 130 -2.25 -1.60 -11.42
CA MET A 130 -3.01 -2.82 -11.15
C MET A 130 -3.97 -2.68 -9.97
N HIS A 131 -3.52 -2.07 -8.87
CA HIS A 131 -4.34 -1.85 -7.67
C HIS A 131 -5.54 -0.93 -7.93
N GLN A 132 -5.41 0.06 -8.83
CA GLN A 132 -6.53 0.94 -9.21
C GLN A 132 -7.56 0.21 -10.06
N ARG A 133 -7.12 -0.63 -11.01
CA ARG A 133 -8.03 -1.48 -11.80
C ARG A 133 -8.74 -2.49 -10.89
N LEU A 134 -8.02 -3.11 -9.96
CA LEU A 134 -8.62 -4.01 -8.98
C LEU A 134 -9.66 -3.29 -8.11
N GLY A 135 -9.34 -2.09 -7.60
CA GLY A 135 -10.28 -1.29 -6.80
C GLY A 135 -11.57 -0.96 -7.57
N ASN A 136 -11.46 -0.50 -8.82
CA ASN A 136 -12.62 -0.22 -9.66
C ASN A 136 -13.47 -1.47 -9.97
N ILE A 137 -12.83 -2.62 -10.17
CA ILE A 137 -13.52 -3.90 -10.40
C ILE A 137 -14.20 -4.38 -9.12
N ILE A 138 -13.54 -4.27 -7.97
CA ILE A 138 -14.04 -4.68 -6.66
C ILE A 138 -15.20 -3.80 -6.20
N GLU A 139 -15.15 -2.49 -6.47
CA GLU A 139 -16.29 -1.59 -6.24
C GLU A 139 -17.49 -1.94 -7.14
N GLY A 140 -17.23 -2.35 -8.38
CA GLY A 140 -18.27 -2.79 -9.32
C GLY A 140 -18.89 -4.14 -9.00
N HIS A 141 -18.13 -5.08 -8.43
CA HIS A 141 -18.57 -6.46 -8.17
C HIS A 141 -18.81 -6.78 -6.68
N GLN A 142 -18.69 -5.78 -5.79
CA GLN A 142 -18.94 -5.88 -4.34
C GLN A 142 -18.36 -7.14 -3.69
N VAL A 143 -17.05 -7.36 -3.79
CA VAL A 143 -16.41 -8.50 -3.10
C VAL A 143 -16.39 -8.20 -1.60
N PRO A 144 -17.20 -8.89 -0.76
CA PRO A 144 -17.53 -8.40 0.58
C PRO A 144 -16.34 -8.35 1.54
N MET A 145 -15.34 -9.21 1.36
CA MET A 145 -14.16 -9.26 2.24
C MET A 145 -13.07 -8.23 1.86
N LEU A 146 -12.95 -7.87 0.58
CA LEU A 146 -11.88 -7.00 0.07
C LEU A 146 -12.33 -5.55 -0.14
N SER A 147 -13.64 -5.34 -0.32
CA SER A 147 -14.23 -4.01 -0.53
C SER A 147 -13.95 -3.01 0.61
N PRO A 148 -14.06 -3.37 1.90
CA PRO A 148 -13.78 -2.43 2.99
C PRO A 148 -12.32 -1.94 3.00
N MET A 149 -11.38 -2.84 2.71
CA MET A 149 -9.95 -2.54 2.71
C MET A 149 -9.58 -1.56 1.59
N TYR A 150 -10.14 -1.75 0.40
CA TYR A 150 -9.92 -0.86 -0.74
C TYR A 150 -10.65 0.48 -0.59
N ARG A 151 -11.87 0.49 -0.03
CA ARG A 151 -12.61 1.74 0.25
C ARG A 151 -11.91 2.59 1.28
N GLY A 152 -11.44 2.01 2.38
CA GLY A 152 -10.63 2.73 3.38
C GLY A 152 -9.36 3.33 2.76
N ALA A 153 -8.73 2.62 1.82
CA ALA A 153 -7.55 3.10 1.11
C ALA A 153 -7.82 4.24 0.09
N MET A 154 -9.04 4.32 -0.45
CA MET A 154 -9.38 5.25 -1.53
C MET A 154 -10.27 6.42 -1.11
N GLN A 155 -11.12 6.26 -0.10
CA GLN A 155 -12.18 7.22 0.28
C GLN A 155 -11.96 7.86 1.66
N GLU A 156 -11.29 7.18 2.58
CA GLU A 156 -11.11 7.67 3.96
C GLU A 156 -9.70 8.21 4.14
N ARG A 157 -9.53 9.50 3.87
CA ARG A 157 -8.32 10.20 4.32
C ARG A 157 -8.32 10.25 5.86
N PRO A 158 -7.15 10.12 6.50
CA PRO A 158 -7.06 10.21 7.95
C PRO A 158 -7.67 11.50 8.48
N GLU A 159 -8.28 11.44 9.67
CA GLU A 159 -8.72 12.65 10.37
C GLU A 159 -7.54 13.62 10.51
N GLY A 160 -7.74 14.87 10.09
CA GLY A 160 -6.69 15.88 10.08
C GLY A 160 -5.97 16.06 8.74
N VAL A 161 -6.28 15.25 7.71
CA VAL A 161 -5.88 15.52 6.31
C VAL A 161 -7.07 16.02 5.51
N LEU A 162 -7.03 17.28 5.10
CA LEU A 162 -8.03 17.89 4.24
C LEU A 162 -7.42 18.19 2.87
N VAL A 163 -8.06 17.74 1.80
CA VAL A 163 -7.75 18.21 0.44
C VAL A 163 -9.01 18.81 -0.15
N GLY A 164 -8.86 20.00 -0.70
CA GLY A 164 -9.96 20.68 -1.34
C GLY A 164 -9.53 21.94 -2.06
N THR A 165 -10.51 22.67 -2.56
CA THR A 165 -10.29 23.91 -3.29
C THR A 165 -10.60 25.09 -2.39
N VAL A 166 -9.71 26.08 -2.35
CA VAL A 166 -9.92 27.32 -1.61
C VAL A 166 -11.07 28.08 -2.26
N VAL A 167 -12.11 28.36 -1.49
CA VAL A 167 -13.28 29.12 -1.96
C VAL A 167 -13.13 30.58 -1.57
N GLU A 168 -12.70 30.81 -0.32
CA GLU A 168 -12.64 32.14 0.27
C GLU A 168 -11.38 32.31 1.10
N LEU A 169 -10.79 33.50 1.03
CA LEU A 169 -9.64 33.89 1.85
C LEU A 169 -10.13 34.70 3.04
N LEU A 170 -9.65 34.37 4.23
CA LEU A 170 -9.96 35.06 5.49
C LEU A 170 -8.71 35.77 6.01
N LYS A 171 -8.87 36.64 7.01
CA LYS A 171 -7.73 37.36 7.62
C LYS A 171 -6.71 36.42 8.28
N GLU A 172 -7.18 35.33 8.88
CA GLU A 172 -6.35 34.38 9.65
C GLU A 172 -6.41 32.96 9.07
N GLY A 173 -6.74 32.83 7.79
CA GLY A 173 -6.97 31.52 7.20
C GLY A 173 -7.72 31.56 5.87
N PHE A 174 -8.42 30.47 5.57
CA PHE A 174 -9.20 30.34 4.34
C PHE A 174 -10.24 29.24 4.47
N VAL A 175 -11.28 29.30 3.65
CA VAL A 175 -12.32 28.27 3.56
C VAL A 175 -11.99 27.32 2.44
N ILE A 176 -11.87 26.03 2.75
CA ILE A 176 -11.69 24.96 1.76
C ILE A 176 -13.01 24.23 1.55
N LYS A 177 -13.36 24.02 0.28
CA LYS A 177 -14.37 23.06 -0.13
C LYS A 177 -13.73 21.69 -0.37
N SER A 178 -14.08 20.74 0.49
CA SER A 178 -13.66 19.33 0.41
C SER A 178 -14.26 18.63 -0.81
N GLU A 179 -13.70 17.48 -1.18
CA GLU A 179 -14.24 16.63 -2.24
C GLU A 179 -15.62 16.04 -1.92
N LYS A 180 -16.01 16.03 -0.64
CA LYS A 180 -17.34 15.64 -0.16
C LYS A 180 -18.36 16.80 -0.18
N ASP A 181 -18.01 17.91 -0.85
CA ASP A 181 -18.78 19.16 -0.86
C ASP A 181 -18.98 19.82 0.54
N GLU A 182 -18.21 19.40 1.55
CA GLU A 182 -18.14 20.05 2.87
C GLU A 182 -17.27 21.33 2.81
N PHE A 183 -17.71 22.40 3.49
CA PHE A 183 -16.93 23.63 3.66
C PHE A 183 -16.27 23.61 5.05
N ILE A 184 -14.95 23.76 5.08
CA ILE A 184 -14.16 23.69 6.32
C ILE A 184 -13.31 24.95 6.41
N VAL A 185 -13.39 25.61 7.56
CA VAL A 185 -12.60 26.80 7.88
C VAL A 185 -11.23 26.34 8.35
N VAL A 186 -10.20 26.71 7.61
CA VAL A 186 -8.81 26.42 7.94
C VAL A 186 -8.19 27.65 8.59
N THR A 187 -7.76 27.51 9.84
CA THR A 187 -7.05 28.57 10.57
C THR A 187 -5.55 28.36 10.43
N VAL A 188 -4.86 29.41 9.98
CA VAL A 188 -3.40 29.44 9.85
C VAL A 188 -2.83 30.20 11.04
N THR A 189 -1.83 29.60 11.70
CA THR A 189 -1.17 30.17 12.88
C THR A 189 0.32 30.33 12.60
N GLU A 190 1.06 31.03 13.47
CA GLU A 190 2.53 31.14 13.37
C GLU A 190 3.24 29.78 13.41
N LYS A 191 2.58 28.74 13.96
CA LYS A 191 3.08 27.37 14.02
C LYS A 191 2.81 26.58 12.73
N THR A 192 2.03 27.14 11.80
CA THR A 192 1.69 26.51 10.53
C THR A 192 2.88 26.61 9.59
N LYS A 193 3.41 25.47 9.16
CA LYS A 193 4.48 25.40 8.18
C LYS A 193 3.91 25.57 6.77
N LEU A 194 4.25 26.70 6.16
CA LEU A 194 3.95 27.03 4.77
C LEU A 194 5.24 26.95 3.95
N PRO A 195 5.20 26.39 2.73
CA PRO A 195 6.29 26.54 1.78
C PRO A 195 6.61 28.03 1.56
N PRO A 196 7.88 28.44 1.50
CA PRO A 196 8.27 29.85 1.47
C PRO A 196 7.70 30.62 0.27
N ASP A 197 7.39 29.93 -0.83
CA ASP A 197 6.92 30.54 -2.08
C ASP A 197 5.40 30.39 -2.31
N ILE A 198 4.64 29.87 -1.34
CA ILE A 198 3.20 29.63 -1.54
C ILE A 198 2.41 30.95 -1.40
N LYS A 199 1.76 31.37 -2.49
CA LYS A 199 0.73 32.42 -2.46
C LYS A 199 -0.63 31.75 -2.63
N ILE A 200 -1.35 31.58 -1.53
CA ILE A 200 -2.67 30.95 -1.54
C ILE A 200 -3.68 31.89 -2.17
N GLN A 201 -4.36 31.43 -3.22
CA GLN A 201 -5.40 32.15 -3.94
C GLN A 201 -6.71 31.36 -3.95
N SER A 202 -7.83 32.08 -4.06
CA SER A 202 -9.12 31.43 -4.33
C SER A 202 -9.06 30.64 -5.63
N GLY A 203 -9.53 29.39 -5.61
CA GLY A 203 -9.42 28.44 -6.70
C GLY A 203 -8.25 27.46 -6.58
N ASP A 204 -7.26 27.72 -5.72
CA ASP A 204 -6.14 26.81 -5.51
C ASP A 204 -6.61 25.51 -4.87
N THR A 205 -6.06 24.39 -5.33
CA THR A 205 -6.24 23.10 -4.66
C THR A 205 -5.10 22.88 -3.69
N LEU A 206 -5.42 22.74 -2.41
CA LEU A 206 -4.45 22.58 -1.32
C LEU A 206 -4.70 21.29 -0.57
N ILE A 207 -3.62 20.74 -0.02
CA ILE A 207 -3.66 19.74 1.05
C ILE A 207 -3.25 20.42 2.35
N VAL A 208 -4.09 20.25 3.36
CA VAL A 208 -3.94 20.85 4.68
C VAL A 208 -3.88 19.73 5.69
N PHE A 209 -2.86 19.80 6.54
CA PHE A 209 -2.66 18.92 7.68
C PHE A 209 -2.90 19.71 8.95
N GLY A 210 -3.76 19.20 9.83
CA GLY A 210 -4.18 19.92 11.02
C GLY A 210 -5.00 19.11 12.01
N ASP A 211 -5.30 19.74 13.13
CA ASP A 211 -6.22 19.18 14.12
C ASP A 211 -7.65 19.61 13.73
N ARG A 212 -8.50 18.66 13.32
CA ARG A 212 -9.91 18.93 12.94
C ARG A 212 -10.81 18.91 14.18
N LYS A 213 -11.64 19.94 14.33
CA LYS A 213 -12.71 20.05 15.34
C LYS A 213 -14.00 20.50 14.65
N GLY A 214 -14.80 19.53 14.18
CA GLY A 214 -16.01 19.79 13.39
C GLY A 214 -15.68 20.45 12.06
N ASP A 215 -16.18 21.68 11.87
CA ASP A 215 -16.02 22.48 10.65
C ASP A 215 -14.79 23.41 10.68
N TYR A 216 -14.01 23.32 11.76
CA TYR A 216 -12.76 24.06 11.92
C TYR A 216 -11.57 23.12 11.87
N LEU A 217 -10.50 23.55 11.22
CA LEU A 217 -9.24 22.82 11.16
C LEU A 217 -8.09 23.78 11.42
N THR A 218 -7.37 23.57 12.52
CA THR A 218 -6.16 24.34 12.82
C THR A 218 -4.99 23.70 12.08
N ALA A 219 -4.50 24.37 11.04
CA ALA A 219 -3.44 23.83 10.20
C ALA A 219 -2.09 23.85 10.92
N PHE A 220 -1.35 22.76 10.88
CA PHE A 220 0.10 22.75 11.17
C PHE A 220 0.94 22.68 9.90
N GLY A 221 0.36 22.30 8.75
CA GLY A 221 1.04 22.25 7.47
C GLY A 221 0.09 22.45 6.30
N VAL A 222 0.51 23.22 5.30
CA VAL A 222 -0.26 23.46 4.07
C VAL A 222 0.66 23.27 2.87
N LYS A 223 0.20 22.58 1.83
CA LYS A 223 0.96 22.41 0.58
C LYS A 223 0.02 22.49 -0.62
N THR A 224 0.51 23.00 -1.74
CA THR A 224 -0.23 22.92 -3.01
C THR A 224 -0.43 21.45 -3.37
N PHE A 225 -1.67 21.09 -3.70
CA PHE A 225 -2.03 19.75 -4.08
C PHE A 225 -2.43 19.72 -5.55
N ASP A 226 -1.54 19.20 -6.37
CA ASP A 226 -1.80 18.97 -7.77
C ASP A 226 -2.61 17.67 -7.92
N LYS A 227 -3.92 17.83 -8.14
CA LYS A 227 -4.85 16.70 -8.33
C LYS A 227 -4.43 15.80 -9.48
N GLU A 228 -3.78 16.32 -10.51
CA GLU A 228 -3.37 15.53 -11.69
C GLU A 228 -2.15 14.65 -11.39
N LYS A 229 -1.24 15.11 -10.52
CA LYS A 229 -0.05 14.33 -10.15
C LYS A 229 -0.32 13.14 -9.22
N LEU A 230 -1.40 13.18 -8.43
CA LEU A 230 -1.71 12.14 -7.44
C LEU A 230 -3.00 11.35 -7.75
N ARG A 231 -3.92 11.91 -8.55
CA ARG A 231 -5.08 11.21 -9.11
C ARG A 231 -5.05 11.31 -10.63
N PRO A 232 -4.16 10.57 -11.31
CA PRO A 232 -4.01 10.74 -12.75
C PRO A 232 -5.28 10.38 -13.53
N PHE A 233 -6.25 9.66 -12.95
CA PHE A 233 -7.43 9.21 -13.70
C PHE A 233 -8.71 9.14 -12.84
N LYS A 234 -9.26 10.30 -12.44
CA LYS A 234 -10.71 10.36 -12.17
C LYS A 234 -11.42 10.15 -13.51
N ASN A 235 -11.99 8.97 -13.67
CA ASN A 235 -12.64 8.49 -14.88
C ASN A 235 -13.63 9.51 -15.47
N ASN A 236 -13.25 10.18 -16.57
CA ASN A 236 -14.12 11.01 -17.42
C ASN A 236 -15.32 10.21 -18.01
N GLY A 237 -15.41 8.89 -17.77
CA GLY A 237 -16.49 8.03 -18.24
C GLY A 237 -17.84 8.18 -17.53
N LYS A 238 -17.93 8.80 -16.34
CA LYS A 238 -19.24 8.95 -15.63
C LYS A 238 -19.95 10.29 -15.85
N GLN A 239 -19.26 11.36 -16.27
CA GLN A 239 -19.93 12.63 -16.57
C GLN A 239 -20.54 12.67 -17.99
N ASN A 240 -19.95 11.98 -18.97
CA ASN A 240 -20.50 11.91 -20.33
C ASN A 240 -21.80 11.09 -20.42
N GLY A 241 -22.05 10.16 -19.49
CA GLY A 241 -23.30 9.39 -19.44
C GLY A 241 -24.50 10.17 -18.91
N GLN A 242 -24.26 11.18 -18.06
CA GLN A 242 -25.34 12.03 -17.52
C GLN A 242 -25.63 13.23 -18.42
N LEU A 243 -24.62 13.83 -19.07
CA LEU A 243 -24.84 14.91 -20.04
C LEU A 243 -25.56 14.43 -21.31
N LYS A 244 -25.41 13.15 -21.70
CA LYS A 244 -26.16 12.59 -22.84
C LYS A 244 -27.64 12.36 -22.52
N LYS A 245 -27.97 11.92 -21.30
CA LYS A 245 -29.38 11.74 -20.88
C LYS A 245 -30.15 13.04 -20.68
N VAL A 246 -29.48 14.15 -20.34
CA VAL A 246 -30.15 15.46 -20.24
C VAL A 246 -30.47 16.06 -21.61
N LYS A 247 -29.65 15.80 -22.64
CA LYS A 247 -29.94 16.25 -24.01
C LYS A 247 -31.00 15.41 -24.74
N GLU A 248 -31.26 14.18 -24.31
CA GLU A 248 -32.23 13.29 -24.94
C GLU A 248 -33.66 13.45 -24.39
N ASN A 249 -33.80 14.09 -23.22
CA ASN A 249 -35.09 14.34 -22.56
C ASN A 249 -35.66 15.76 -22.73
N ASN A 250 -35.05 16.59 -23.60
CA ASN A 250 -35.60 17.91 -23.91
C ASN A 250 -35.60 18.15 -25.43
N PRO A 251 -36.51 17.52 -26.19
CA PRO A 251 -36.77 17.95 -27.55
C PRO A 251 -37.43 19.33 -27.50
N SER A 252 -36.85 20.25 -28.29
CA SER A 252 -37.39 21.57 -28.58
C SER A 252 -38.76 21.50 -29.25
#